data_AF-A0A3N8RJV0-F1
#
_entry.id   AF-A0A3N8RJV0-F1
#
_cell.length_a   1.000
_cell.length_b   1.000
_cell.length_c   1.000
_cell.angle_alpha   90.00
_cell.angle_beta   90.00
_cell.angle_gamma   90.00
#
_symmetry.space_group_name_H-M   'P 1'
#
loop_
_entity.id
_entity.type
_entity.pdbx_description
1 polymer ?
#
loop_
_entity_poly.entity_id
_entity_poly.type
_entity_poly.pdbx_seq_one_letter_code
_entity_poly.pdbx_strand_id
1 'polypeptide(L)'
;MVMDLVDEHGNTIDQMLLAIQEGDLEQIQFLEALGIDLTEEQFIHCSVLHEQLHLIAYQVSKGADVDRLIEIANYRDKPVISQWAKCWKSVNALSEKLPPNHNEPKNKKSKI
;
A
#
# COMPACT_ATOMS: atom_id res chain seq x y z
N MET A 1 -3.73 38.71 -14.33
CA MET A 1 -3.70 37.25 -14.49
C MET A 1 -2.33 36.80 -14.05
N VAL A 2 -2.20 36.36 -12.81
CA VAL A 2 -0.99 35.67 -12.33
C VAL A 2 -1.26 34.22 -12.70
N MET A 3 -0.74 33.80 -13.85
CA MET A 3 -0.87 32.44 -14.32
C MET A 3 0.09 31.60 -13.48
N ASP A 4 -0.47 30.61 -12.81
CA ASP A 4 0.16 29.70 -11.85
C ASP A 4 1.55 29.22 -12.30
N LEU A 5 2.56 29.57 -11.51
CA LEU A 5 3.81 28.83 -11.40
C LEU A 5 3.61 27.72 -10.35
N VAL A 6 2.63 26.84 -10.55
CA VAL A 6 2.69 25.51 -9.95
C VAL A 6 3.22 24.57 -11.01
N ASP A 7 4.54 24.55 -11.02
CA ASP A 7 5.42 23.49 -11.48
C ASP A 7 4.66 22.17 -11.68
N GLU A 8 4.75 21.64 -12.89
CA GLU A 8 4.29 20.31 -13.31
C GLU A 8 4.83 19.15 -12.43
N HIS A 9 5.75 19.44 -11.51
CA HIS A 9 6.33 18.54 -10.51
C HIS A 9 5.99 18.91 -9.05
N GLY A 10 5.39 20.08 -8.80
CA GLY A 10 5.24 20.67 -7.48
C GLY A 10 4.19 20.00 -6.59
N ASN A 11 3.48 18.99 -7.09
CA ASN A 11 2.51 18.32 -6.24
C ASN A 11 2.20 16.86 -6.59
N THR A 12 3.22 16.07 -6.89
CA THR A 12 3.05 14.62 -7.12
C THR A 12 2.45 13.90 -5.89
N ILE A 13 2.68 14.43 -4.69
CA ILE A 13 2.05 13.94 -3.45
C ILE A 13 0.55 14.20 -3.44
N ASP A 14 0.07 15.42 -3.68
CA ASP A 14 -1.38 15.67 -3.70
C ASP A 14 -2.06 14.99 -4.89
N GLN A 15 -1.36 14.85 -6.02
CA GLN A 15 -1.85 14.03 -7.14
C GLN A 15 -2.01 12.57 -6.73
N MET A 16 -1.07 12.02 -5.96
CA MET A 16 -1.18 10.66 -5.43
C MET A 16 -2.35 10.55 -4.45
N LEU A 17 -2.49 11.50 -3.51
CA LEU A 17 -3.60 11.51 -2.57
C LEU A 17 -4.96 11.59 -3.27
N LEU A 18 -5.06 12.43 -4.32
CA LEU A 18 -6.27 12.52 -5.14
C LEU A 18 -6.52 11.20 -5.88
N ALA A 19 -5.50 10.59 -6.47
CA ALA A 19 -5.64 9.30 -7.15
C ALA A 19 -6.09 8.20 -6.18
N ILE A 20 -5.57 8.17 -4.96
CA ILE A 20 -6.00 7.24 -3.90
C ILE A 20 -7.47 7.50 -3.52
N GLN A 21 -7.85 8.76 -3.34
CA GLN A 21 -9.24 9.12 -3.04
C GLN A 21 -10.19 8.61 -4.12
N GLU A 22 -9.87 8.86 -5.39
CA GLU A 22 -10.71 8.48 -6.53
C GLU A 22 -10.61 6.97 -6.88
N GLY A 23 -9.61 6.26 -6.34
CA GLY A 23 -9.33 4.86 -6.67
C GLY A 23 -8.72 4.68 -8.07
N ASP A 24 -8.06 5.70 -8.60
CA ASP A 24 -7.41 5.69 -9.92
C ASP A 24 -6.08 4.91 -9.86
N LEU A 25 -6.17 3.61 -10.13
CA LEU A 25 -5.03 2.71 -10.11
C LEU A 25 -3.99 3.03 -11.20
N GLU A 26 -4.40 3.60 -12.34
CA GLU A 26 -3.47 3.94 -13.43
C GLU A 26 -2.59 5.12 -13.01
N GLN A 27 -3.21 6.16 -12.45
CA GLN A 27 -2.50 7.32 -11.92
C GLN A 27 -1.60 6.94 -10.74
N ILE A 28 -2.06 6.07 -9.82
CA ILE A 28 -1.24 5.57 -8.72
C ILE A 28 0.01 4.84 -9.25
N GLN A 29 -0.14 3.96 -10.24
CA GLN A 29 1.00 3.24 -10.83
C GLN A 29 1.98 4.18 -11.53
N PHE A 30 1.47 5.17 -12.26
CA PHE A 30 2.32 6.17 -12.91
C PHE A 30 3.14 6.95 -11.87
N LEU A 31 2.51 7.40 -10.79
CA LEU A 31 3.16 8.17 -9.73
C LEU A 31 4.14 7.31 -8.90
N GLU A 32 3.82 6.04 -8.64
CA GLU A 32 4.76 5.09 -8.02
C GLU A 32 6.00 4.89 -8.91
N ALA A 33 5.82 4.80 -10.23
CA ALA A 33 6.92 4.65 -11.19
C ALA A 33 7.86 5.87 -11.23
N LEU A 34 7.37 7.06 -10.82
CA LEU A 34 8.19 8.25 -10.64
C LEU A 34 9.01 8.23 -9.34
N GLY A 35 8.86 7.18 -8.51
CA GLY A 35 9.64 6.96 -7.29
C GLY A 35 8.90 7.30 -6.01
N ILE A 36 7.58 7.52 -6.05
CA ILE A 36 6.79 7.75 -4.83
C ILE A 36 6.65 6.43 -4.05
N ASP A 37 7.05 6.45 -2.78
CA ASP A 37 6.87 5.31 -1.88
C ASP A 37 5.45 5.28 -1.31
N LEU A 38 4.64 4.34 -1.78
CA LEU A 38 3.26 4.13 -1.33
C LEU A 38 3.15 3.58 0.11
N THR A 39 4.26 3.16 0.72
CA THR A 39 4.28 2.65 2.10
C THR A 39 4.39 3.75 3.14
N GLU A 40 4.56 5.01 2.72
CA GLU A 40 4.56 6.16 3.64
C GLU A 40 3.23 6.32 4.37
N GLU A 41 3.31 6.80 5.62
CA GLU A 41 2.16 6.90 6.52
C GLU A 41 1.01 7.72 5.90
N GLN A 42 1.29 8.83 5.22
CA GLN A 42 0.27 9.67 4.60
C GLN A 42 -0.61 8.93 3.57
N PHE A 43 -0.01 8.07 2.74
CA PHE A 43 -0.72 7.28 1.74
C PHE A 43 -1.48 6.12 2.35
N ILE A 44 -0.97 5.54 3.45
CA ILE A 44 -1.69 4.53 4.24
C ILE A 44 -2.92 5.16 4.92
N HIS A 45 -2.79 6.34 5.53
CA HIS A 45 -3.94 7.04 6.12
C HIS A 45 -5.01 7.35 5.06
N CYS A 46 -4.58 7.83 3.90
CA CYS A 46 -5.49 8.12 2.79
C CYS A 46 -6.18 6.85 2.28
N SER A 47 -5.44 5.76 2.04
CA SER A 47 -6.01 4.50 1.56
C SER A 47 -7.01 3.89 2.55
N VAL A 48 -6.73 4.00 3.85
CA VAL A 48 -7.65 3.56 4.92
C VAL A 48 -8.90 4.44 4.99
N LEU A 49 -8.74 5.76 4.91
CA LEU A 49 -9.86 6.71 4.98
C LEU A 49 -10.87 6.47 3.85
N HIS A 50 -10.37 6.24 2.63
CA HIS A 50 -11.16 6.01 1.43
C HIS A 50 -11.47 4.53 1.16
N GLU A 51 -11.15 3.63 2.09
CA GLU A 51 -11.46 2.20 2.00
C GLU A 51 -10.90 1.49 0.76
N GLN A 52 -9.75 1.94 0.28
CA GLN A 52 -9.06 1.40 -0.90
C GLN A 52 -8.35 0.08 -0.58
N LEU A 53 -9.13 -0.98 -0.34
CA LEU A 53 -8.62 -2.28 0.12
C LEU A 53 -7.59 -2.90 -0.84
N HIS A 54 -7.77 -2.72 -2.15
CA HIS A 54 -6.82 -3.19 -3.17
C HIS A 54 -5.44 -2.53 -3.01
N LEU A 55 -5.42 -1.21 -2.80
CA LEU A 55 -4.20 -0.47 -2.57
C LEU A 55 -3.57 -0.83 -1.23
N ILE A 56 -4.37 -1.00 -0.18
CA ILE A 56 -3.90 -1.46 1.14
C ILE A 56 -3.21 -2.83 1.03
N ALA A 57 -3.83 -3.78 0.33
CA ALA A 57 -3.23 -5.09 0.10
C ALA A 57 -1.89 -4.99 -0.64
N TYR A 58 -1.81 -4.10 -1.64
CA TYR A 58 -0.58 -3.82 -2.37
C TYR A 58 0.49 -3.18 -1.47
N GLN A 59 0.16 -2.16 -0.69
CA GLN A 59 1.05 -1.49 0.27
C GLN A 59 1.62 -2.51 1.28
N VAL A 60 0.78 -3.38 1.83
CA VAL A 60 1.21 -4.44 2.75
C VAL A 60 2.14 -5.44 2.06
N SER A 61 1.89 -5.80 0.80
CA SER A 61 2.79 -6.67 0.03
C SER A 61 4.16 -6.04 -0.25
N LYS A 62 4.23 -4.70 -0.27
CA LYS A 62 5.46 -3.91 -0.42
C LYS A 62 6.23 -3.73 0.89
N GLY A 63 5.66 -4.14 2.02
CA GLY A 63 6.30 -4.06 3.34
C GLY A 63 5.74 -2.96 4.24
N ALA A 64 4.56 -2.40 3.94
CA ALA A 64 3.89 -1.51 4.88
C ALA A 64 3.64 -2.19 6.24
N ASP A 65 3.79 -1.43 7.32
CA ASP A 65 3.57 -1.91 8.68
C ASP A 65 2.09 -2.21 8.93
N VAL A 66 1.77 -3.50 9.06
CA VAL A 66 0.42 -4.00 9.28
C VAL A 66 -0.10 -3.67 10.68
N ASP A 67 0.77 -3.61 11.69
CA ASP A 67 0.35 -3.23 13.04
C ASP A 67 -0.09 -1.76 13.06
N ARG A 68 0.69 -0.90 12.41
CA ARG A 68 0.29 0.51 12.24
C ARG A 68 -1.00 0.65 11.45
N LEU A 69 -1.19 -0.15 10.39
CA LEU A 69 -2.44 -0.15 9.61
C LEU A 69 -3.66 -0.55 10.45
N ILE A 70 -3.52 -1.55 11.35
CA ILE A 70 -4.59 -1.94 12.26
C ILE A 70 -4.93 -0.80 13.24
N GLU A 71 -3.94 -0.10 13.79
CA GLU A 71 -4.15 1.06 14.66
C GLU A 71 -4.94 2.16 13.96
N ILE A 72 -4.52 2.53 12.74
CA ILE A 72 -5.19 3.57 11.93
C ILE A 72 -6.63 3.15 11.60
N ALA A 73 -6.84 1.90 11.18
CA ALA A 73 -8.16 1.40 10.84
C ALA A 73 -9.11 1.39 12.06
N ASN A 74 -8.62 1.03 13.25
CA ASN A 74 -9.42 1.12 14.47
C ASN A 74 -9.74 2.57 14.85
N TYR A 75 -8.76 3.48 14.74
CA TYR A 75 -8.95 4.90 15.06
C TYR A 75 -9.96 5.58 14.12
N ARG A 76 -10.03 5.15 12.85
CA ARG A 76 -10.96 5.66 11.83
C ARG A 76 -12.30 4.91 11.78
N ASP A 77 -12.53 3.96 12.68
CA ASP A 77 -13.70 3.08 12.68
C ASP A 77 -13.94 2.39 11.32
N LYS A 78 -12.87 1.81 10.75
CA LYS A 78 -12.89 1.03 9.50
C LYS A 78 -12.76 -0.47 9.80
N PRO A 79 -13.83 -1.15 10.23
CA PRO A 79 -13.77 -2.53 10.71
C PRO A 79 -13.40 -3.55 9.63
N VAL A 80 -13.75 -3.29 8.36
CA VAL A 80 -13.42 -4.18 7.23
C VAL A 80 -11.91 -4.26 7.06
N ILE A 81 -11.22 -3.12 7.05
CA ILE A 81 -9.77 -3.05 6.91
C ILE A 81 -9.08 -3.67 8.12
N SER A 82 -9.54 -3.34 9.34
CA SER A 82 -8.91 -3.88 10.55
C SER A 82 -9.06 -5.39 10.67
N GLN A 83 -10.21 -5.96 10.26
CA GLN A 83 -10.42 -7.41 10.18
C GLN A 83 -9.53 -8.04 9.11
N TRP A 84 -9.49 -7.48 7.91
CA TRP A 84 -8.63 -7.95 6.82
C TRP A 84 -7.15 -8.00 7.26
N ALA A 85 -6.66 -6.94 7.89
CA ALA A 85 -5.27 -6.85 8.32
C ALA A 85 -4.93 -7.86 9.43
N LYS A 86 -5.85 -8.09 10.38
CA LYS A 86 -5.71 -9.14 11.40
C LYS A 86 -5.67 -10.54 10.79
N CYS A 87 -6.52 -10.80 9.78
CA CYS A 87 -6.50 -12.05 9.03
C CYS A 87 -5.18 -12.24 8.29
N TRP A 88 -4.70 -11.21 7.57
CA TRP A 88 -3.40 -11.26 6.89
C TRP A 88 -2.26 -11.56 7.85
N LYS A 89 -2.21 -10.88 9.01
CA LYS A 89 -1.18 -11.11 10.04
C LYS A 89 -1.20 -12.54 10.56
N SER A 90 -2.39 -13.09 10.79
CA SER A 90 -2.57 -14.47 11.25
C SER A 90 -2.10 -15.48 10.20
N VAL A 91 -2.41 -15.25 8.92
CA VAL A 91 -1.96 -16.10 7.80
C VAL A 91 -0.43 -16.07 7.66
N ASN A 92 0.19 -14.89 7.76
CA ASN A 92 1.64 -14.78 7.63
C ASN A 92 2.41 -15.35 8.83
N ALA A 93 1.89 -15.18 10.05
CA ALA A 93 2.46 -15.84 11.22
C ALA A 93 2.38 -17.38 11.13
N LEU A 94 1.45 -17.92 10.34
CA LEU A 94 1.34 -19.36 10.07
C LEU A 94 2.31 -19.80 8.97
N SER A 95 2.49 -19.01 7.90
CA SER A 95 3.42 -19.35 6.82
C SER A 95 4.87 -19.43 7.31
N GLU A 96 5.27 -18.56 8.25
CA GLU A 96 6.59 -18.61 8.89
C GLU A 96 6.83 -19.86 9.74
N LYS A 97 5.78 -20.46 10.28
CA LYS A 97 5.86 -21.65 11.15
C LYS A 97 5.80 -22.96 10.37
N LEU A 98 5.40 -22.92 9.11
CA LEU A 98 5.30 -24.11 8.27
C LEU A 98 6.68 -24.45 7.70
N PRO A 99 7.06 -25.74 7.63
CA PRO A 99 8.26 -26.15 6.93
C PRO A 99 8.16 -25.72 5.46
N PRO A 100 9.28 -25.33 4.81
CA PRO A 100 9.28 -24.95 3.41
C PRO A 100 8.70 -26.09 2.58
N ASN A 101 7.66 -25.77 1.81
CA ASN A 101 6.97 -26.75 0.98
C ASN A 101 7.98 -27.36 -0.01
N HIS A 102 8.20 -28.67 0.05
CA HIS A 102 9.15 -29.39 -0.82
C HIS A 102 8.79 -29.35 -2.32
N ASN A 103 7.68 -28.69 -2.69
CA ASN A 103 7.17 -28.62 -4.06
C ASN A 103 7.34 -27.25 -4.75
N GLU A 104 8.07 -26.29 -4.18
CA GLU A 104 8.42 -25.10 -4.96
C GLU A 104 9.55 -25.41 -5.96
N PRO A 105 9.37 -25.11 -7.26
CA PRO A 105 10.45 -25.26 -8.23
C PRO A 105 11.58 -24.33 -7.80
N LYS A 106 12.78 -24.93 -7.59
CA LYS A 106 14.02 -24.21 -7.31
C LYS A 106 14.29 -23.23 -8.44
N ASN A 107 13.80 -21.99 -8.31
CA ASN A 107 14.09 -20.95 -9.26
C ASN A 107 15.55 -20.56 -9.02
N LYS A 108 16.43 -21.15 -9.83
CA LYS A 108 17.86 -20.88 -9.83
C LYS A 108 18.04 -19.38 -10.04
N LYS A 109 18.44 -18.67 -8.99
CA LYS A 109 19.07 -17.36 -9.13
C LYS A 109 20.33 -17.55 -9.99
N SER A 110 20.22 -17.32 -11.30
CA SER A 110 21.39 -17.08 -12.13
C SER A 110 21.90 -15.69 -11.78
N LYS A 111 23.02 -15.67 -11.04
CA LYS A 111 23.92 -14.52 -10.99
C LYS A 111 24.28 -14.12 -12.43
N ILE A 112 24.18 -12.83 -12.73
CA ILE A 112 25.01 -12.18 -13.75
C ILE A 112 25.99 -11.30 -12.98
#